data_AF-A0A2C8YBW3-F1
#
_entry.id   AF-A0A2C8YBW3-F1
#
_cell.length_a   1.000
_cell.length_b   1.000
_cell.length_c   1.000
_cell.angle_alpha   90.00
_cell.angle_beta   90.00
_cell.angle_gamma   90.00
#
_symmetry.space_group_name_H-M   'P 1'
#
loop_
_entity.id
_entity.type
_entity.pdbx_description
1 polymer ?
#
loop_
_entity_poly.entity_id
_entity_poly.type
_entity_poly.pdbx_seq_one_letter_code
_entity_poly.pdbx_strand_id
1 'polypeptide(L)' 'MPDEEFKATLQMLVPMVVETICKQYGMDEFSALHSLYVSRLYSDLERERTKLWHLSPLALAELWHQEVTTGKIVYPEEA' A
#
# COMPACT_ATOMS: atom_id res chain seq x y z
N MET A 1 -6.98 15.85 -15.87
CA MET A 1 -5.55 15.84 -15.51
C MET A 1 -5.34 14.55 -14.72
N PRO A 2 -4.84 13.47 -15.35
CA PRO A 2 -4.75 12.13 -14.73
C PRO A 2 -4.00 12.14 -13.39
N ASP A 3 -2.98 12.99 -13.29
CA ASP A 3 -2.15 13.20 -12.11
C ASP A 3 -2.94 13.70 -10.89
N GLU A 4 -4.00 14.48 -11.07
CA GLU A 4 -4.81 15.01 -9.95
C GLU A 4 -5.73 13.94 -9.37
N GLU A 5 -6.37 13.14 -10.22
CA GLU A 5 -7.21 12.01 -9.80
C GLU A 5 -6.38 10.94 -9.07
N PHE A 6 -5.18 10.65 -9.60
CA PHE A 6 -4.24 9.74 -8.98
C PHE A 6 -3.82 10.21 -7.58
N LYS A 7 -3.38 11.48 -7.44
CA LYS A 7 -2.99 12.05 -6.15
C LYS A 7 -4.13 12.09 -5.14
N ALA A 8 -5.33 12.47 -5.58
CA ALA A 8 -6.51 12.48 -4.72
C ALA A 8 -6.86 11.06 -4.25
N THR A 9 -6.73 10.06 -5.13
CA THR A 9 -6.95 8.66 -4.78
C THR A 9 -5.94 8.18 -3.75
N LEU A 10 -4.65 8.47 -3.93
CA LEU A 10 -3.62 8.11 -2.94
C LEU A 10 -3.87 8.73 -1.57
N GLN A 11 -4.29 10.00 -1.51
CA GLN A 11 -4.58 10.69 -0.25
C GLN A 11 -5.70 10.00 0.55
N MET A 12 -6.67 9.39 -0.12
CA MET A 12 -7.73 8.60 0.53
C MET A 12 -7.29 7.16 0.80
N LEU A 13 -6.54 6.56 -0.13
CA LEU A 13 -6.15 5.16 -0.09
C LEU A 13 -5.16 4.86 1.03
N VAL A 14 -4.17 5.72 1.23
CA VAL A 14 -3.11 5.51 2.23
C VAL A 14 -3.67 5.36 3.65
N PRO A 15 -4.53 6.28 4.15
CA PRO A 15 -5.18 6.09 5.45
C PRO A 15 -5.97 4.77 5.56
N MET A 16 -6.69 4.37 4.50
CA MET A 16 -7.46 3.12 4.51
C MET A 16 -6.56 1.88 4.59
N VAL A 17 -5.40 1.90 3.92
CA VAL A 17 -4.41 0.81 4.00
C VAL A 17 -3.83 0.72 5.40
N VAL A 18 -3.45 1.86 6.00
CA VAL A 18 -2.92 1.91 7.38
C VAL A 18 -3.94 1.37 8.37
N GLU A 19 -5.20 1.80 8.28
CA GLU A 19 -6.28 1.28 9.13
C GLU A 19 -6.45 -0.24 8.97
N THR A 20 -6.33 -0.75 7.73
CA THR A 20 -6.40 -2.18 7.44
C THR A 20 -5.22 -2.94 8.06
N ILE A 21 -4.00 -2.38 7.98
CA ILE A 21 -2.81 -2.96 8.61
C ILE A 21 -3.00 -3.06 10.13
N CYS A 22 -3.45 -1.98 10.77
CA CYS A 22 -3.71 -1.96 12.21
C CYS A 22 -4.73 -3.04 12.61
N LYS A 23 -5.84 -3.14 11.86
CA LYS A 23 -6.91 -4.11 12.12
C LYS A 23 -6.48 -5.56 11.92
N GLN A 24 -5.70 -5.86 10.88
CA GLN A 24 -5.35 -7.24 10.55
C GLN A 24 -4.12 -7.75 11.29
N TYR A 25 -3.13 -6.89 11.51
CA TYR A 25 -1.82 -7.29 12.03
C TYR A 25 -1.54 -6.77 13.44
N GLY A 26 -2.50 -6.06 14.06
CA GLY A 26 -2.40 -5.61 15.45
C GLY A 26 -1.31 -4.55 15.70
N MET A 27 -0.93 -3.81 14.66
CA MET A 27 0.05 -2.72 14.76
C MET A 27 -0.62 -1.43 15.26
N ASP A 28 0.15 -0.60 15.95
CA ASP A 28 -0.27 0.78 16.21
C ASP A 28 -0.20 1.61 14.91
N GLU A 29 -1.03 2.66 14.86
CA GLU A 29 -1.19 3.49 13.67
C GLU A 29 0.11 4.16 13.21
N PHE A 30 0.93 4.64 14.15
CA PHE A 30 2.19 5.30 13.81
C PHE A 30 3.20 4.32 13.21
N SER A 31 3.35 3.13 13.81
CA SER A 31 4.21 2.08 13.28
C SER A 31 3.73 1.56 11.94
N ALA A 32 2.41 1.36 11.76
CA ALA A 32 1.82 0.93 10.49
C ALA A 32 2.05 1.98 9.39
N LEU A 33 1.81 3.26 9.69
CA LEU A 33 2.07 4.38 8.80
C LEU A 33 3.55 4.42 8.40
N HIS A 34 4.45 4.49 9.38
CA HIS A 34 5.89 4.56 9.12
C HIS A 34 6.37 3.36 8.31
N SER A 35 5.95 2.14 8.69
CA SER A 35 6.33 0.92 7.98
C SER A 35 5.79 0.86 6.55
N LEU A 36 4.60 1.41 6.29
CA LEU A 36 4.07 1.51 4.94
C LEU A 36 4.89 2.51 4.11
N TYR A 37 5.16 3.71 4.62
CA TYR A 37 5.89 4.75 3.87
C TYR A 37 7.31 4.34 3.46
N VAL A 38 8.00 3.54 4.28
CA VAL A 38 9.34 3.04 3.97
C VAL A 38 9.35 1.75 3.12
N SER A 39 8.17 1.19 2.83
CA SER A 39 8.05 -0.03 2.04
C SER A 39 8.29 0.21 0.56
N ARG A 40 8.75 -0.84 -0.13
CA ARG A 40 8.79 -0.88 -1.58
C ARG A 40 7.40 -0.80 -2.17
N LEU A 41 6.39 -1.42 -1.55
CA LEU A 41 5.00 -1.28 -1.95
C LEU A 41 4.61 0.19 -2.12
N TYR A 42 4.88 1.03 -1.11
CA TYR A 42 4.52 2.45 -1.18
C TYR A 42 5.30 3.18 -2.29
N SER A 43 6.60 2.91 -2.41
CA SER A 43 7.44 3.45 -3.49
C SER A 43 6.92 3.10 -4.89
N ASP A 44 6.32 1.92 -5.05
CA ASP A 44 5.69 1.48 -6.30
C ASP A 44 4.24 1.97 -6.44
N LEU A 45 3.53 2.20 -5.34
CA LEU A 45 2.18 2.78 -5.29
C LEU A 45 2.17 4.25 -5.74
N GLU A 46 3.22 5.01 -5.43
CA GLU A 46 3.40 6.40 -5.90
C GLU A 46 3.68 6.52 -7.40
N ARG A 47 3.91 5.40 -8.10
CA ARG A 47 4.15 5.37 -9.54
C ARG A 47 2.85 5.07 -10.27
N GLU A 48 2.18 6.08 -10.82
CA GLU A 48 0.88 5.93 -11.47
C GLU A 48 0.81 4.77 -12.50
N ARG A 49 1.91 4.50 -13.20
CA ARG A 49 2.05 3.43 -14.20
C ARG A 49 1.89 2.00 -13.64
N THR A 50 2.13 1.78 -12.36
CA THR A 50 2.01 0.46 -11.73
C THR A 50 0.54 0.08 -11.48
N LYS A 51 -0.35 1.08 -11.51
CA LYS A 51 -1.80 0.92 -11.30
C LYS A 51 -2.17 0.21 -9.99
N LEU A 52 -1.25 0.10 -9.03
CA LEU A 52 -1.47 -0.49 -7.71
C LEU A 52 -2.55 0.25 -6.91
N TRP A 53 -2.77 1.53 -7.20
CA TRP A 53 -3.82 2.35 -6.60
C TRP A 53 -5.26 1.92 -6.98
N HIS A 54 -5.42 0.98 -7.93
CA HIS A 54 -6.69 0.31 -8.21
C HIS A 54 -6.96 -0.89 -7.28
N LEU A 55 -5.95 -1.36 -6.54
CA LEU A 55 -6.13 -2.47 -5.61
C LEU A 55 -6.91 -2.03 -4.38
N SER A 56 -7.63 -2.96 -3.78
CA SER A 56 -8.34 -2.70 -2.52
C SER A 56 -7.35 -2.44 -1.38
N PRO A 57 -7.75 -1.69 -0.33
CA PRO A 57 -6.90 -1.51 0.85
C PRO A 57 -6.44 -2.83 1.48
N LEU A 58 -7.30 -3.85 1.43
CA LEU A 58 -6.97 -5.20 1.88
C LEU A 58 -5.84 -5.84 1.06
N ALA A 59 -5.95 -5.84 -0.27
CA ALA A 59 -4.93 -6.41 -1.14
C ALA A 59 -3.58 -5.69 -0.97
N LEU A 60 -3.59 -4.37 -0.81
CA LEU A 60 -2.38 -3.59 -0.52
C LEU A 60 -1.78 -3.94 0.85
N ALA A 61 -2.62 -4.12 1.88
CA ALA A 61 -2.16 -4.56 3.20
C ALA A 61 -1.57 -5.98 3.18
N GLU A 62 -2.14 -6.89 2.39
CA GLU A 62 -1.60 -8.24 2.18
C GLU A 62 -0.25 -8.23 1.44
N LEU A 63 -0.11 -7.40 0.40
CA LEU A 63 1.16 -7.20 -0.31
C LEU A 63 2.23 -6.59 0.59
N TRP A 64 1.86 -5.58 1.39
CA TRP A 64 2.74 -5.01 2.40
C TRP A 64 3.18 -6.08 3.41
N HIS A 65 2.25 -6.91 3.89
CA HIS A 65 2.55 -7.97 4.84
C HIS A 65 3.49 -9.03 4.25
N GLN A 66 3.29 -9.41 2.99
CA GLN A 66 4.19 -10.29 2.25
C GLN A 66 5.59 -9.69 2.18
N GLU A 67 5.70 -8.40 1.85
CA GLU A 67 6.96 -7.69 1.77
C GLU A 67 7.72 -7.72 3.10
N VAL A 68 7.08 -7.32 4.20
CA VAL A 68 7.75 -7.25 5.51
C VAL A 68 8.13 -8.63 6.04
N THR A 69 7.35 -9.67 5.70
CA THR A 69 7.60 -11.03 6.19
C THR A 69 8.66 -11.77 5.36
N THR A 70 8.71 -11.53 4.05
CA THR A 70 9.57 -12.28 3.13
C THR A 70 10.75 -11.48 2.58
N GLY A 71 10.75 -10.16 2.76
CA GLY A 71 11.68 -9.23 2.12
C GLY A 71 11.48 -9.10 0.60
N LYS A 72 10.40 -9.66 0.06
CA LYS A 72 10.07 -9.66 -1.36
C LYS A 72 8.62 -9.27 -1.56
N ILE A 73 8.35 -8.54 -2.63
CA ILE A 73 7.00 -8.22 -3.07
C ILE A 73 6.77 -8.86 -4.44
N VAL A 74 5.62 -9.49 -4.63
CA VAL A 74 5.21 -10.11 -5.90
C VAL A 74 3.85 -9.54 -6.27
N TYR A 75 3.79 -8.82 -7.38
CA TYR A 75 2.55 -8.19 -7.80
C TYR A 75 1.66 -9.16 -8.58
N PRO A 76 0.31 -9.04 -8.49
CA PRO A 76 -0.61 -9.95 -9.16
C PRO A 76 -0.46 -9.99 -10.70
N GLU A 77 0.08 -8.94 -11.33
CA GLU A 77 0.32 -8.91 -12.79
C GLU A 77 1.60 -9.67 -13.20
N GLU A 78 2.45 -10.07 -12.25
CA GLU A 78 3.72 -10.77 -12.50
C GLU A 78 3.63 -12.30 -12.25
N ALA A 79 2.42 -12.84 -12.01
CA ALA A 79 2.17 -14.26 -11.73
C ALA A 79 1.60 -15.05 -12.92
#